data_AF-A0A961ULT4-F1
#
_entry.id   AF-A0A961ULT4-F1
#
_cell.length_a   1.000
_cell.length_b   1.000
_cell.length_c   1.000
_cell.angle_alpha   90.00
_cell.angle_beta   90.00
_cell.angle_gamma   90.00
#
_symmetry.space_group_name_H-M   'P 1'
#
loop_
_entity.id
_entity.type
_entity.pdbx_description
1 polymer ?
#
loop_
_entity_poly.entity_id
_entity_poly.type
_entity_poly.pdbx_seq_one_letter_code
_entity_poly.pdbx_strand_id
1 'polypeptide(L)'
;MKLLRTIRFDQSDDHVFEKAAGPDEWAVSGGFAFAAMAREAMTGKTKQAFANGFLSVETFGRSTFATVAEISEDAQRGVTRALAAHFRDAYGAPDIEAALPAAREEVAFIADLVAGAPINTVFTLRRFHDENGEIREEFRTVTPPREPLHSRIWDVADE
;
A
#
# COMPACT_ATOMS: atom_id res chain seq x y z
N MET A 1 -4.24 8.23 15.58
CA MET A 1 -4.99 7.49 14.54
C MET A 1 -4.08 6.40 13.98
N LYS A 2 -4.54 5.58 13.04
CA LYS A 2 -3.70 4.58 12.37
C LYS A 2 -3.75 4.76 10.85
N LEU A 3 -2.66 4.40 10.18
CA LEU A 3 -2.57 4.32 8.72
C LEU A 3 -1.62 3.18 8.33
N LEU A 4 -1.41 2.99 7.04
CA LEU A 4 -0.44 2.04 6.51
C LEU A 4 0.90 2.71 6.19
N ARG A 5 1.98 1.99 6.47
CA ARG A 5 3.32 2.27 5.95
C ARG A 5 3.83 1.12 5.10
N THR A 6 4.56 1.42 4.05
CA THR A 6 5.21 0.38 3.23
C THR A 6 6.20 -0.42 4.07
N ILE A 7 6.30 -1.72 3.79
CA ILE A 7 7.33 -2.58 4.40
C ILE A 7 7.93 -3.46 3.32
N ARG A 8 9.24 -3.62 3.37
CA ARG A 8 10.00 -4.50 2.47
C ARG A 8 10.60 -5.63 3.29
N PHE A 9 10.19 -6.86 2.99
CA PHE A 9 10.83 -8.05 3.57
C PHE A 9 12.12 -8.43 2.85
N ASP A 10 12.20 -8.08 1.57
CA ASP A 10 13.36 -8.31 0.72
C ASP A 10 13.37 -7.31 -0.46
N GLN A 11 14.26 -7.55 -1.43
CA GLN A 11 14.42 -6.71 -2.61
C GLN A 11 13.43 -7.01 -3.75
N SER A 12 12.47 -7.93 -3.58
CA SER A 12 11.59 -8.40 -4.66
C SER A 12 10.80 -7.28 -5.32
N ASP A 13 10.35 -6.29 -4.54
CA ASP A 13 9.57 -5.16 -5.06
C ASP A 13 10.31 -4.37 -6.15
N ASP A 14 11.65 -4.31 -6.15
CA ASP A 14 12.45 -3.65 -7.20
C ASP A 14 12.36 -4.39 -8.55
N HIS A 15 12.10 -5.68 -8.51
CA HIS A 15 11.95 -6.52 -9.70
C HIS A 15 10.48 -6.65 -10.13
N VAL A 16 9.53 -6.48 -9.21
CA VAL A 16 8.08 -6.62 -9.46
C VAL A 16 7.46 -5.33 -9.99
N PHE A 17 7.88 -4.17 -9.49
CA PHE A 17 7.27 -2.88 -9.85
C PHE A 17 8.18 -2.04 -10.75
N GLU A 18 7.57 -1.09 -11.47
CA GLU A 18 8.31 -0.12 -12.27
C GLU A 18 9.09 0.84 -11.37
N LYS A 19 8.43 1.29 -10.31
CA LYS A 19 9.03 2.04 -9.20
C LYS A 19 8.62 1.37 -7.90
N ALA A 20 9.57 0.77 -7.20
CA ALA A 20 9.34 0.30 -5.83
C ALA A 20 9.32 1.48 -4.86
N ALA A 21 8.44 1.43 -3.87
CA ALA A 21 8.50 2.34 -2.73
C ALA A 21 9.66 1.95 -1.80
N GLY A 22 10.24 2.91 -1.10
CA GLY A 22 11.11 2.63 0.04
C GLY A 22 10.31 2.03 1.21
N PRO A 23 10.99 1.44 2.21
CA PRO A 23 10.34 1.03 3.45
C PRO A 23 9.93 2.25 4.28
N ASP A 24 8.93 2.08 5.15
CA ASP A 24 8.48 3.07 6.13
C ASP A 24 7.83 4.34 5.55
N GLU A 25 7.41 4.31 4.29
CA GLU A 25 6.71 5.41 3.62
C GLU A 25 5.19 5.29 3.84
N TRP A 26 4.48 6.40 4.05
CA TRP A 26 3.02 6.36 4.17
C TRP A 26 2.34 5.84 2.90
N ALA A 27 1.33 4.98 3.04
CA ALA A 27 0.73 4.27 1.92
C ALA A 27 -0.80 4.35 1.87
N VAL A 28 -1.33 4.35 0.65
CA VAL A 28 -2.74 4.17 0.33
C VAL A 28 -2.94 2.95 -0.58
N SER A 29 -4.20 2.57 -0.87
CA SER A 29 -4.45 1.46 -1.81
C SER A 29 -3.91 1.82 -3.20
N GLY A 30 -4.17 3.04 -3.67
CA GLY A 30 -3.74 3.51 -4.98
C GLY A 30 -4.51 2.89 -6.15
N GLY A 31 -5.76 2.48 -5.91
CA GLY A 31 -6.66 1.91 -6.92
C GLY A 31 -7.07 2.92 -8.00
N PHE A 32 -7.20 4.20 -7.64
CA PHE A 32 -7.51 5.30 -8.56
C PHE A 32 -6.58 5.35 -9.78
N ALA A 33 -5.32 4.93 -9.62
CA ALA A 33 -4.31 4.95 -10.69
C ALA A 33 -4.67 4.06 -11.90
N PHE A 34 -5.61 3.14 -11.72
CA PHE A 34 -6.03 2.18 -12.73
C PHE A 34 -7.46 2.45 -13.25
N ALA A 35 -8.18 3.42 -12.68
CA ALA A 35 -9.59 3.67 -13.00
C ALA A 35 -9.83 4.02 -14.48
N ALA A 36 -8.89 4.73 -15.11
CA ALA A 36 -8.95 5.10 -16.52
C ALA A 36 -8.19 4.14 -17.45
N MET A 37 -7.64 3.04 -16.93
CA MET A 37 -6.80 2.12 -17.70
C MET A 37 -7.62 0.97 -18.28
N ALA A 38 -7.49 0.74 -19.59
CA ALA A 38 -8.09 -0.43 -20.23
C ALA A 38 -7.45 -1.72 -19.70
N ARG A 39 -8.25 -2.77 -19.53
CA ARG A 39 -7.79 -4.07 -19.01
C ARG A 39 -6.62 -4.64 -19.82
N GLU A 40 -6.67 -4.51 -21.13
CA GLU A 40 -5.70 -5.03 -22.08
C GLU A 40 -4.36 -4.28 -21.99
N ALA A 41 -4.38 -3.04 -21.49
CA ALA A 41 -3.18 -2.25 -21.26
C ALA A 41 -2.43 -2.66 -19.97
N MET A 42 -3.08 -3.36 -19.05
CA MET A 42 -2.48 -3.85 -17.81
C MET A 42 -1.67 -5.13 -18.04
N THR A 43 -0.45 -4.95 -18.56
CA THR A 43 0.52 -6.02 -18.81
C THR A 43 1.80 -5.83 -17.99
N GLY A 44 2.63 -6.87 -17.89
CA GLY A 44 3.94 -6.80 -17.23
C GLY A 44 3.91 -6.25 -15.81
N LYS A 45 4.81 -5.31 -15.51
CA LYS A 45 4.94 -4.65 -14.20
C LYS A 45 3.70 -3.80 -13.85
N THR A 46 3.02 -3.23 -14.83
CA THR A 46 1.75 -2.50 -14.62
C THR A 46 0.67 -3.44 -14.09
N LYS A 47 0.59 -4.67 -14.63
CA LYS A 47 -0.32 -5.70 -14.10
C LYS A 47 0.01 -6.06 -12.65
N GLN A 48 1.29 -6.14 -12.30
CA GLN A 48 1.71 -6.43 -10.92
C GLN A 48 1.34 -5.29 -9.98
N ALA A 49 1.59 -4.04 -10.38
CA ALA A 49 1.18 -2.85 -9.63
C ALA A 49 -0.34 -2.80 -9.43
N PHE A 50 -1.13 -3.12 -10.46
CA PHE A 50 -2.57 -3.26 -10.34
C PHE A 50 -2.94 -4.32 -9.32
N ALA A 51 -2.48 -5.56 -9.54
CA ALA A 51 -2.93 -6.71 -8.80
C ALA A 51 -2.52 -6.70 -7.33
N ASN A 52 -1.32 -6.20 -6.98
CA ASN A 52 -0.75 -6.39 -5.64
C ASN A 52 -0.16 -5.12 -5.00
N GLY A 53 -0.16 -3.97 -5.69
CA GLY A 53 0.59 -2.81 -5.26
C GLY A 53 -0.22 -1.81 -4.43
N PHE A 54 0.16 -1.65 -3.16
CA PHE A 54 -0.09 -0.41 -2.40
C PHE A 54 0.71 0.72 -3.02
N LEU A 55 0.26 1.96 -2.85
CA LEU A 55 0.93 3.15 -3.36
C LEU A 55 1.49 3.99 -2.21
N SER A 56 2.80 4.28 -2.25
CA SER A 56 3.40 5.27 -1.37
C SER A 56 2.92 6.67 -1.71
N VAL A 57 2.68 7.50 -0.69
CA VAL A 57 2.31 8.92 -0.83
C VAL A 57 3.54 9.84 -0.81
N GLU A 58 4.72 9.32 -0.49
CA GLU A 58 5.97 10.08 -0.45
C GLU A 58 6.70 10.00 -1.79
N THR A 59 6.84 8.78 -2.33
CA THR A 59 7.57 8.53 -3.58
C THR A 59 6.67 8.17 -4.74
N PHE A 60 5.40 7.81 -4.51
CA PHE A 60 4.51 7.24 -5.52
C PHE A 60 5.08 5.97 -6.17
N GLY A 61 5.96 5.26 -5.44
CA GLY A 61 6.34 3.88 -5.72
C GLY A 61 5.30 2.89 -5.20
N ARG A 62 5.43 1.63 -5.62
CA ARG A 62 4.56 0.53 -5.21
C ARG A 62 5.23 -0.38 -4.19
N SER A 63 4.44 -0.93 -3.29
CA SER A 63 4.87 -1.91 -2.28
C SER A 63 3.91 -3.08 -2.28
N THR A 64 4.42 -4.31 -2.19
CA THR A 64 3.59 -5.53 -2.09
C THR A 64 2.92 -5.62 -0.72
N PHE A 65 3.62 -5.14 0.32
CA PHE A 65 3.16 -5.19 1.70
C PHE A 65 3.07 -3.79 2.30
N ALA A 66 2.14 -3.64 3.23
CA ALA A 66 2.09 -2.47 4.09
C ALA A 66 1.78 -2.91 5.52
N THR A 67 2.19 -2.14 6.52
CA THR A 67 2.01 -2.45 7.93
C THR A 67 1.29 -1.32 8.63
N VAL A 68 0.47 -1.65 9.62
CA VAL A 68 -0.28 -0.67 10.41
C VAL A 68 0.67 0.09 11.34
N ALA A 69 0.64 1.42 11.25
CA ALA A 69 1.43 2.32 12.07
C ALA A 69 0.57 3.44 12.68
N GLU A 70 1.02 4.00 13.80
CA GLU A 70 0.40 5.18 14.40
C GLU A 70 0.70 6.43 13.58
N ILE A 71 -0.32 7.26 13.35
CA ILE A 71 -0.17 8.54 12.67
C ILE A 71 -0.77 9.68 13.50
N SER A 72 -0.05 10.79 13.56
CA SER A 72 -0.54 12.05 14.13
C SER A 72 -1.50 12.75 13.16
N GLU A 73 -2.35 13.64 13.66
CA GLU A 73 -3.23 14.43 12.80
C GLU A 73 -2.45 15.31 11.82
N ASP A 74 -1.30 15.84 12.24
CA ASP A 74 -0.47 16.68 11.38
C ASP A 74 0.16 15.90 10.23
N ALA A 75 0.71 14.71 10.54
CA ALA A 75 1.22 13.82 9.52
C ALA A 75 0.11 13.38 8.55
N GLN A 76 -1.09 13.07 9.04
CA GLN A 76 -2.24 12.72 8.19
C GLN A 76 -2.64 13.86 7.25
N ARG A 77 -2.63 15.11 7.73
CA ARG A 77 -2.86 16.28 6.88
C ARG A 77 -1.77 16.43 5.82
N GLY A 78 -0.51 16.14 6.18
CA GLY A 78 0.61 16.09 5.25
C GLY A 78 0.41 15.07 4.13
N VAL A 79 0.07 13.82 4.48
CA VAL A 79 -0.24 12.74 3.53
C VAL A 79 -1.38 13.15 2.59
N THR A 80 -2.47 13.71 3.14
CA THR A 80 -3.62 14.18 2.35
C THR A 80 -3.21 15.24 1.34
N ARG A 81 -2.40 16.24 1.75
CA ARG A 81 -1.94 17.30 0.87
C ARG A 81 -1.00 16.79 -0.21
N ALA A 82 -0.09 15.87 0.13
CA ALA A 82 0.81 15.25 -0.83
C ALA A 82 0.05 14.45 -1.89
N LEU A 83 -0.98 13.69 -1.48
CA LEU A 83 -1.83 12.96 -2.41
C LEU A 83 -2.65 13.90 -3.31
N ALA A 84 -3.20 14.99 -2.76
CA ALA A 84 -3.91 15.99 -3.57
C ALA A 84 -2.99 16.68 -4.60
N ALA A 85 -1.75 17.00 -4.22
CA ALA A 85 -0.76 17.50 -5.17
C ALA A 85 -0.47 16.49 -6.29
N HIS A 86 -0.38 15.20 -5.96
CA HIS A 86 -0.21 14.14 -6.96
C HIS A 86 -1.42 14.02 -7.89
N PHE A 87 -2.65 14.19 -7.40
CA PHE A 87 -3.85 14.21 -8.24
C PHE A 87 -3.83 15.34 -9.25
N ARG A 88 -3.37 16.54 -8.85
CA ARG A 88 -3.13 17.64 -9.78
C ARG A 88 -2.06 17.28 -10.81
N ASP A 89 -0.90 16.83 -10.34
CA ASP A 89 0.29 16.67 -11.18
C ASP A 89 0.22 15.47 -12.14
N ALA A 90 -0.40 14.37 -11.73
CA ALA A 90 -0.44 13.13 -12.50
C ALA A 90 -1.82 12.78 -13.09
N TYR A 91 -2.91 13.33 -12.53
CA TYR A 91 -4.28 12.97 -12.93
C TYR A 91 -5.13 14.17 -13.38
N GLY A 92 -4.54 15.38 -13.45
CA GLY A 92 -5.16 16.54 -14.08
C GLY A 92 -6.23 17.23 -13.23
N ALA A 93 -6.21 17.09 -11.91
CA ALA A 93 -7.03 17.96 -11.06
C ALA A 93 -6.68 19.45 -11.30
N PRO A 94 -7.66 20.36 -11.33
CA PRO A 94 -7.41 21.75 -11.73
C PRO A 94 -6.53 22.51 -10.73
N ASP A 95 -6.69 22.23 -9.45
CA ASP A 95 -5.85 22.74 -8.36
C ASP A 95 -5.86 21.77 -7.18
N ILE A 96 -5.08 22.08 -6.14
CA ILE A 96 -4.97 21.24 -4.94
C ILE A 96 -6.29 21.21 -4.17
N GLU A 97 -6.99 22.35 -4.07
CA GLU A 97 -8.23 22.44 -3.28
C GLU A 97 -9.35 21.58 -3.88
N ALA A 98 -9.44 21.52 -5.21
CA ALA A 98 -10.34 20.63 -5.93
C ALA A 98 -9.99 19.14 -5.76
N ALA A 99 -8.70 18.82 -5.56
CA ALA A 99 -8.23 17.45 -5.33
C ALA A 99 -8.32 16.99 -3.87
N LEU A 100 -8.38 17.92 -2.91
CA LEU A 100 -8.40 17.59 -1.48
C LEU A 100 -9.55 16.66 -1.06
N PRO A 101 -10.80 16.80 -1.54
CA PRO A 101 -11.88 15.89 -1.18
C PRO A 101 -11.56 14.44 -1.53
N ALA A 102 -11.15 14.17 -2.78
CA ALA A 102 -10.77 12.84 -3.22
C ALA A 102 -9.56 12.29 -2.43
N ALA A 103 -8.55 13.14 -2.16
CA ALA A 103 -7.39 12.72 -1.38
C ALA A 103 -7.76 12.36 0.07
N ARG A 104 -8.73 13.07 0.66
CA ARG A 104 -9.26 12.74 2.00
C ARG A 104 -9.99 11.41 2.00
N GLU A 105 -10.79 11.12 0.97
CA GLU A 105 -11.50 9.85 0.86
C GLU A 105 -10.53 8.67 0.82
N GLU A 106 -9.46 8.76 0.03
CA GLU A 106 -8.43 7.71 -0.02
C GLU A 106 -7.73 7.48 1.33
N VAL A 107 -7.37 8.55 2.04
CA VAL A 107 -6.72 8.43 3.35
C VAL A 107 -7.70 7.94 4.42
N ALA A 108 -8.96 8.41 4.39
CA ALA A 108 -10.01 7.99 5.31
C ALA A 108 -10.36 6.52 5.12
N PHE A 109 -10.44 6.05 3.88
CA PHE A 109 -10.66 4.63 3.57
C PHE A 109 -9.62 3.73 4.24
N ILE A 110 -8.33 4.07 4.13
CA ILE A 110 -7.26 3.28 4.78
C ILE A 110 -7.32 3.39 6.29
N ALA A 111 -7.60 4.59 6.83
CA ALA A 111 -7.73 4.78 8.27
C ALA A 111 -8.87 3.93 8.86
N ASP A 112 -10.01 3.83 8.16
CA ASP A 112 -11.14 2.99 8.52
C ASP A 112 -10.79 1.49 8.42
N LEU A 113 -10.21 1.08 7.29
CA LEU A 113 -9.76 -0.28 7.03
C LEU A 113 -8.88 -0.84 8.17
N VAL A 114 -7.98 -0.01 8.72
CA VAL A 114 -7.01 -0.44 9.75
C VAL A 114 -7.40 -0.05 11.17
N ALA A 115 -8.55 0.57 11.40
CA ALA A 115 -8.93 1.12 12.71
C ALA A 115 -8.86 0.05 13.82
N GLY A 116 -9.41 -1.14 13.54
CA GLY A 116 -9.43 -2.28 14.47
C GLY A 116 -8.17 -3.16 14.48
N ALA A 117 -7.23 -2.96 13.54
CA ALA A 117 -6.04 -3.80 13.43
C ALA A 117 -4.95 -3.37 14.44
N PRO A 118 -4.24 -4.30 15.10
CA PRO A 118 -3.08 -3.98 15.93
C PRO A 118 -1.97 -3.26 15.13
N ILE A 119 -1.15 -2.46 15.81
CA ILE A 119 0.09 -1.91 15.22
C ILE A 119 0.99 -3.08 14.78
N ASN A 120 1.74 -2.89 13.69
CA ASN A 120 2.55 -3.90 13.02
C ASN A 120 1.78 -5.04 12.34
N THR A 121 0.44 -4.96 12.25
CA THR A 121 -0.32 -5.88 11.39
C THR A 121 0.07 -5.65 9.94
N VAL A 122 0.55 -6.69 9.27
CA VAL A 122 0.94 -6.64 7.87
C VAL A 122 -0.28 -6.94 7.00
N PHE A 123 -0.48 -6.11 5.99
CA PHE A 123 -1.53 -6.23 4.99
C PHE A 123 -0.93 -6.56 3.61
N THR A 124 -1.71 -7.34 2.87
CA THR A 124 -1.60 -7.55 1.43
C THR A 124 -2.85 -7.02 0.77
N LEU A 125 -2.72 -6.61 -0.48
CA LEU A 125 -3.79 -6.13 -1.33
C LEU A 125 -3.87 -7.04 -2.55
N ARG A 126 -5.09 -7.44 -2.91
CA ARG A 126 -5.38 -8.09 -4.17
C ARG A 126 -6.42 -7.28 -4.93
N ARG A 127 -6.09 -6.92 -6.16
CA ARG A 127 -6.95 -6.16 -7.05
C ARG A 127 -7.28 -6.98 -8.29
N PHE A 128 -8.55 -7.02 -8.66
CA PHE A 128 -9.02 -7.72 -9.84
C PHE A 128 -10.25 -7.00 -10.39
N HIS A 129 -10.60 -7.31 -11.62
CA HIS A 129 -11.90 -6.88 -12.15
C HIS A 129 -12.91 -8.00 -11.97
N ASP A 130 -14.12 -7.68 -11.54
CA ASP A 130 -15.22 -8.64 -11.43
C ASP A 130 -15.86 -8.95 -12.80
N GLU A 131 -16.95 -9.71 -12.77
CA GLU A 131 -17.73 -10.14 -13.93
C GLU A 131 -18.30 -8.96 -14.74
N ASN A 132 -18.54 -7.81 -14.09
CA ASN A 132 -19.02 -6.59 -14.73
C ASN A 132 -17.87 -5.70 -15.23
N GLY A 133 -16.62 -6.09 -14.97
CA GLY A 133 -15.43 -5.31 -15.32
C GLY A 133 -15.06 -4.24 -14.30
N GLU A 134 -15.75 -4.15 -13.17
CA GLU A 134 -15.46 -3.19 -12.11
C GLU A 134 -14.25 -3.63 -11.28
N ILE A 135 -13.44 -2.68 -10.84
CA ILE A 135 -12.28 -2.97 -9.99
C ILE A 135 -12.76 -3.32 -8.57
N ARG A 136 -12.34 -4.49 -8.08
CA ARG A 136 -12.52 -4.96 -6.71
C ARG A 136 -11.18 -5.01 -6.00
N GLU A 137 -11.17 -4.57 -4.74
CA GLU A 137 -10.03 -4.62 -3.84
C GLU A 137 -10.32 -5.58 -2.68
N GLU A 138 -9.42 -6.52 -2.44
CA GLU A 138 -9.42 -7.41 -1.28
C GLU A 138 -8.19 -7.14 -0.43
N PHE A 139 -8.39 -6.82 0.86
CA PHE A 139 -7.32 -6.61 1.82
C PHE A 139 -7.24 -7.82 2.76
N ARG A 140 -6.04 -8.37 2.94
CA ARG A 140 -5.82 -9.55 3.79
C ARG A 140 -4.66 -9.29 4.74
N THR A 141 -4.83 -9.69 6.00
CA THR A 141 -3.76 -9.64 6.98
C THR A 141 -2.85 -10.86 6.84
N VAL A 142 -1.54 -10.65 6.98
CA VAL A 142 -0.56 -11.72 7.05
C VAL A 142 -0.38 -12.12 8.50
N THR A 143 -0.71 -13.36 8.83
CA THR A 143 -0.41 -13.94 10.14
C THR A 143 0.90 -14.72 10.01
N PRO A 144 1.93 -14.43 10.84
CA PRO A 144 3.14 -15.23 10.82
C PRO A 144 2.79 -16.70 11.14
N PRO A 145 3.45 -17.68 10.51
CA PRO A 145 3.25 -19.07 10.86
C PRO A 145 3.48 -19.25 12.38
N ARG A 146 2.54 -19.93 13.03
CA ARG A 146 2.48 -20.12 14.49
C ARG A 146 3.56 -21.04 15.06
N GLU A 147 4.51 -21.48 14.24
CA GLU A 147 5.52 -22.45 14.63
C GLU A 147 6.73 -21.70 15.19
N PRO A 148 7.20 -22.02 16.41
CA PRO A 148 8.38 -21.39 16.95
C PRO A 148 9.58 -21.84 16.12
N LEU A 149 10.10 -20.96 15.27
CA LEU A 149 11.36 -21.15 14.55
C LEU A 149 12.54 -20.99 15.52
N HIS A 150 12.59 -21.82 16.56
CA HIS A 150 13.80 -22.03 17.32
C HIS A 150 14.59 -23.13 16.62
N SER A 151 15.36 -22.76 15.61
CA SER A 151 16.53 -23.57 15.27
C SER A 151 17.46 -23.46 16.48
N ARG A 152 17.53 -24.52 17.30
CA ARG A 152 18.53 -24.62 18.37
C ARG A 152 19.89 -24.77 17.68
N ILE A 153 20.61 -23.67 17.50
CA ILE A 153 21.90 -23.65 16.80
C ILE A 153 23.07 -24.06 17.71
N TRP A 154 22.86 -24.36 19.00
CA TRP A 154 23.96 -24.74 19.88
C TRP A 154 23.56 -25.88 20.83
N ASP A 155 23.74 -27.12 20.39
CA ASP A 155 24.15 -28.20 21.30
C ASP A 155 25.68 -28.19 21.29
N VAL A 156 26.29 -27.58 22.33
CA VAL A 156 27.69 -27.83 22.65
C VAL A 156 27.73 -29.19 23.32
N ALA A 157 28.26 -30.20 22.62
CA ALA A 157 28.61 -31.46 23.23
C ALA A 157 29.88 -31.24 24.07
N ASP A 158 29.73 -31.25 25.40
CA ASP A 158 30.86 -31.45 26.30
C ASP A 158 31.16 -32.95 26.36
N GLU A 159 32.36 -33.35 25.91
CA GLU A 159 33.05 -34.57 26.32
C GLU A 159 34.34 -34.20 27.05
#